data_AF-A0A0W0WKE6-F1
#
_entry.id   AF-A0A0W0WKE6-F1
#
_cell.length_a   1.000
_cell.length_b   1.000
_cell.length_c   1.000
_cell.angle_alpha   90.00
_cell.angle_beta   90.00
_cell.angle_gamma   90.00
#
_symmetry.space_group_name_H-M   'P 1'
#
loop_
_entity.id
_entity.type
_entity.pdbx_description
1 polymer ?
#
loop_
_entity_poly.entity_id
_entity_poly.type
_entity_poly.pdbx_seq_one_letter_code
_entity_poly.pdbx_strand_id
1 'polypeptide(L)'
;MSKEQWVRKLKGAVEVNAKKLQDLAKPFAVYSKTDPRAKGRLGVRRDFRSDDKDMNKAKNALWKSYEKLTWTNINSIHAEIRANSRYGSSYLEFEHRKDQVTGADLSMNDCLLQKLEQVAECYLRHLELLQECQQKWIEVYESEEENEEWDRAHYSHMLDAIQFLQKKIDKFSADLDACASYLSERELRVPSPNEDLEASLASLNEKYQAGYQSMSSFWRWIKWIKQKFQRSERDLEIQFLTTLSATEGCTDSIRVRAVELVHNKIRDEFFGSGSRLKDILDVLALKRESVEMGDEDELSSFITEHALEMPAELAAYYETMKPQAMVI
;
A
#
# COMPACT_ATOMS: atom_id res chain seq x y z
N MET A 1 -9.17 34.54 15.18
CA MET A 1 -8.66 34.05 13.88
C MET A 1 -9.66 34.56 12.85
N SER A 2 -9.22 35.24 11.79
CA SER A 2 -10.17 35.78 10.80
C SER A 2 -10.73 34.67 9.90
N LYS A 3 -11.88 34.90 9.26
CA LYS A 3 -12.48 34.00 8.27
C LYS A 3 -11.49 33.63 7.16
N GLU A 4 -10.74 34.60 6.66
CA GLU A 4 -9.67 34.37 5.67
C GLU A 4 -8.60 33.38 6.16
N GLN A 5 -8.19 33.48 7.43
CA GLN A 5 -7.23 32.54 8.02
C GLN A 5 -7.81 31.13 8.14
N TRP A 6 -9.09 31.00 8.48
CA TRP A 6 -9.80 29.73 8.51
C TRP A 6 -9.94 29.11 7.12
N VAL A 7 -10.39 29.88 6.12
CA VAL A 7 -10.48 29.43 4.72
C VAL A 7 -9.12 28.93 4.22
N ARG A 8 -8.04 29.69 4.46
CA ARG A 8 -6.68 29.29 4.03
C ARG A 8 -6.27 27.95 4.66
N LYS A 9 -6.54 27.74 5.94
CA LYS A 9 -6.23 26.46 6.63
C LYS A 9 -7.04 25.31 6.06
N LEU A 10 -8.34 25.51 5.86
CA LEU A 10 -9.23 24.49 5.29
C LEU A 10 -8.80 24.10 3.87
N LYS A 11 -8.52 25.09 3.00
CA LYS A 11 -8.02 24.87 1.64
C LYS A 11 -6.72 24.06 1.64
N GLY A 12 -5.76 24.43 2.48
CA GLY A 12 -4.50 23.69 2.60
C GLY A 12 -4.69 22.23 3.04
N ALA A 13 -5.57 21.97 4.02
CA ALA A 13 -5.85 20.61 4.47
C ALA A 13 -6.59 19.77 3.43
N VAL A 14 -7.56 20.37 2.72
CA VAL A 14 -8.28 19.75 1.59
C VAL A 14 -7.34 19.43 0.44
N GLU A 15 -6.36 20.29 0.14
CA GLU A 15 -5.38 20.06 -0.93
C GLU A 15 -4.47 18.86 -0.65
N VAL A 16 -4.09 18.64 0.62
CA VAL A 16 -3.34 17.43 1.04
C VAL A 16 -4.13 16.16 0.75
N ASN A 17 -5.41 16.10 1.13
CA ASN A 17 -6.30 14.98 0.83
C ASN A 17 -6.46 14.78 -0.69
N ALA A 18 -6.67 15.87 -1.44
CA ALA A 18 -6.83 15.83 -2.89
C ALA A 18 -5.60 15.23 -3.59
N LYS A 19 -4.39 15.62 -3.16
CA LYS A 19 -3.14 15.09 -3.70
C LYS A 19 -3.01 13.59 -3.42
N LYS A 20 -3.28 13.16 -2.17
CA LYS A 20 -3.26 11.73 -1.80
C LYS A 20 -4.24 10.91 -2.63
N LEU A 21 -5.48 11.39 -2.80
CA LEU A 21 -6.48 10.74 -3.64
C LEU A 21 -6.07 10.68 -5.11
N GLN A 22 -5.49 11.77 -5.65
CA GLN A 22 -4.99 11.79 -7.03
C GLN A 22 -3.87 10.75 -7.22
N ASP A 23 -2.96 10.63 -6.26
CA ASP A 23 -1.91 9.61 -6.28
C ASP A 23 -2.51 8.19 -6.22
N LEU A 24 -3.50 7.96 -5.36
CA LEU A 24 -4.24 6.70 -5.25
C LEU A 24 -5.10 6.37 -6.48
N ALA A 25 -5.51 7.36 -7.28
CA ALA A 25 -6.34 7.16 -8.48
C ALA A 25 -5.53 6.76 -9.72
N LYS A 26 -4.24 7.11 -9.78
CA LYS A 26 -3.37 6.73 -10.90
C LYS A 26 -3.29 5.23 -11.21
N PRO A 27 -3.22 4.26 -10.25
CA PRO A 27 -3.23 2.82 -10.55
C PRO A 27 -4.51 2.39 -11.25
N PHE A 28 -5.66 2.88 -10.81
CA PHE A 28 -6.95 2.62 -11.43
C PHE A 28 -7.00 3.18 -12.87
N ALA A 29 -6.43 4.37 -13.09
CA ALA A 29 -6.35 4.99 -14.41
C ALA A 29 -5.37 4.27 -15.37
N VAL A 30 -4.28 3.66 -14.86
CA VAL A 30 -3.38 2.85 -15.67
C VAL A 30 -4.03 1.51 -16.00
N TYR A 31 -4.57 0.82 -15.00
CA TYR A 31 -5.23 -0.47 -15.16
C TYR A 31 -6.36 -0.43 -16.20
N SER A 32 -7.22 0.58 -16.12
CA SER A 32 -8.31 0.80 -17.09
C SER A 32 -7.83 1.09 -18.53
N LYS A 33 -6.55 1.47 -18.73
CA LYS A 33 -5.95 1.69 -20.04
C LYS A 33 -5.16 0.47 -20.55
N THR A 34 -4.60 -0.35 -19.66
CA THR A 34 -3.63 -1.39 -20.02
C THR A 34 -4.19 -2.81 -20.08
N ASP A 35 -5.35 -3.12 -19.50
CA ASP A 35 -5.86 -4.50 -19.47
C ASP A 35 -6.56 -4.93 -20.79
N PRO A 36 -6.06 -5.96 -21.51
CA PRO A 36 -6.75 -6.56 -22.66
C PRO A 36 -8.04 -7.29 -22.28
N ARG A 37 -8.25 -7.68 -21.01
CA ARG A 37 -9.50 -8.28 -20.50
C ARG A 37 -10.62 -7.25 -20.28
N ALA A 38 -10.30 -5.94 -20.33
CA ALA A 38 -11.29 -4.89 -20.61
C ALA A 38 -11.85 -5.00 -22.05
N LYS A 39 -11.18 -5.73 -22.94
CA LYS A 39 -11.74 -6.27 -24.19
C LYS A 39 -12.20 -7.72 -23.94
N GLY A 40 -13.39 -7.88 -23.36
CA GLY A 40 -13.92 -9.17 -22.91
C GLY A 40 -13.96 -10.29 -23.98
N ARG A 41 -13.82 -11.55 -23.53
CA ARG A 41 -13.88 -12.78 -24.35
C ARG A 41 -15.28 -13.19 -24.84
N LEU A 42 -16.32 -12.35 -24.68
CA LEU A 42 -17.70 -12.65 -25.10
C LEU A 42 -18.48 -11.42 -25.63
N GLY A 43 -17.79 -10.35 -26.06
CA GLY A 43 -18.49 -9.16 -26.58
C GLY A 43 -19.26 -8.33 -25.54
N VAL A 44 -19.29 -8.75 -24.28
CA VAL A 44 -19.76 -7.93 -23.15
C VAL A 44 -18.55 -7.21 -22.56
N ARG A 45 -18.48 -5.90 -22.77
CA ARG A 45 -17.62 -4.98 -22.02
C ARG A 45 -17.99 -5.09 -20.54
N ARG A 46 -17.16 -5.72 -19.71
CA ARG A 46 -17.01 -5.26 -18.33
C ARG A 46 -15.93 -4.19 -18.37
N ASP A 47 -16.35 -3.02 -18.83
CA ASP A 47 -15.51 -1.84 -18.87
C ASP A 47 -15.49 -1.26 -17.46
N PHE A 48 -14.31 -1.15 -16.84
CA PHE A 48 -14.05 -0.11 -15.83
C PHE A 48 -14.58 1.27 -16.30
N ARG A 49 -14.64 1.49 -17.62
CA ARG A 49 -15.23 2.67 -18.31
C ARG A 49 -16.76 2.74 -18.39
N SER A 50 -17.51 1.65 -18.23
CA SER A 50 -18.99 1.71 -18.17
C SER A 50 -19.42 2.14 -16.78
N ASP A 51 -18.71 1.66 -15.75
CA ASP A 51 -18.91 2.10 -14.36
C ASP A 51 -18.43 3.54 -14.18
N ASP A 52 -17.33 3.98 -14.80
CA ASP A 52 -16.98 5.41 -14.81
C ASP A 52 -18.09 6.28 -15.41
N LYS A 53 -18.80 5.84 -16.46
CA LYS A 53 -19.93 6.62 -17.02
C LYS A 53 -21.14 6.63 -16.09
N ASP A 54 -21.51 5.49 -15.52
CA ASP A 54 -22.68 5.39 -14.64
C ASP A 54 -22.41 6.01 -13.26
N MET A 55 -21.19 5.89 -12.74
CA MET A 55 -20.73 6.60 -11.55
C MET A 55 -20.57 8.10 -11.80
N ASN A 56 -19.99 8.53 -12.93
CA ASN A 56 -19.98 9.96 -13.26
C ASN A 56 -21.39 10.49 -13.50
N LYS A 57 -22.31 9.67 -14.04
CA LYS A 57 -23.72 10.02 -14.16
C LYS A 57 -24.40 10.11 -12.79
N ALA A 58 -24.12 9.19 -11.87
CA ALA A 58 -24.62 9.23 -10.49
C ALA A 58 -24.05 10.43 -9.71
N LYS A 59 -22.75 10.69 -9.83
CA LYS A 59 -22.05 11.89 -9.33
C LYS A 59 -22.67 13.17 -9.88
N ASN A 60 -22.87 13.25 -11.20
CA ASN A 60 -23.51 14.39 -11.82
C ASN A 60 -24.96 14.54 -11.39
N ALA A 61 -25.69 13.44 -11.17
CA ALA A 61 -27.07 13.46 -10.68
C ALA A 61 -27.16 13.98 -9.23
N LEU A 62 -26.20 13.60 -8.36
CA LEU A 62 -26.10 14.10 -6.99
C LEU A 62 -26.09 15.63 -6.95
N TRP A 63 -25.23 16.25 -7.75
CA TRP A 63 -25.08 17.71 -7.74
C TRP A 63 -26.12 18.43 -8.60
N LYS A 64 -26.61 17.82 -9.68
CA LYS A 64 -27.66 18.41 -10.55
C LYS A 64 -29.00 18.60 -9.86
N SER A 65 -29.26 17.85 -8.79
CA SER A 65 -30.52 17.94 -8.03
C SER A 65 -30.65 19.27 -7.26
N TYR A 66 -29.59 20.07 -7.21
CA TYR A 66 -29.56 21.33 -6.47
C TYR A 66 -29.15 22.50 -7.40
N GLU A 67 -30.08 23.42 -7.65
CA GLU A 67 -29.84 24.62 -8.49
C GLU A 67 -28.82 25.59 -7.87
N LYS A 68 -28.71 25.61 -6.53
CA LYS A 68 -27.74 26.43 -5.79
C LYS A 68 -27.04 25.58 -4.72
N LEU A 69 -25.72 25.73 -4.65
CA LEU A 69 -24.90 25.17 -3.57
C LEU A 69 -25.18 25.96 -2.29
N THR A 70 -25.68 25.26 -1.27
CA THR A 70 -25.90 25.79 0.08
C THR A 70 -25.32 24.81 1.08
N TRP A 71 -25.00 25.30 2.28
CA TRP A 71 -24.47 24.47 3.35
C TRP A 71 -25.36 23.26 3.65
N THR A 72 -26.67 23.48 3.72
CA THR A 72 -27.68 22.44 3.99
C THR A 72 -27.68 21.35 2.94
N ASN A 73 -27.63 21.72 1.65
CA ASN A 73 -27.64 20.77 0.55
C ASN A 73 -26.36 19.92 0.54
N ILE A 74 -25.20 20.54 0.77
CA ILE A 74 -23.91 19.83 0.83
C ILE A 74 -23.89 18.90 2.05
N ASN A 75 -24.40 19.32 3.21
CA ASN A 75 -24.53 18.46 4.39
C ASN A 75 -25.43 17.26 4.14
N SER A 76 -26.56 17.45 3.45
CA SER A 76 -27.47 16.36 3.11
C SER A 76 -26.80 15.33 2.22
N ILE A 77 -26.11 15.78 1.16
CA ILE A 77 -25.33 14.92 0.26
C ILE A 77 -24.20 14.21 1.01
N HIS A 78 -23.43 14.93 1.82
CA HIS A 78 -22.33 14.35 2.60
C HIS A 78 -22.84 13.29 3.59
N ALA A 79 -23.97 13.54 4.26
CA ALA A 79 -24.62 12.57 5.15
C ALA A 79 -25.12 11.34 4.38
N GLU A 80 -25.72 11.53 3.20
CA GLU A 80 -26.16 10.44 2.34
C GLU A 80 -24.99 9.58 1.87
N ILE A 81 -23.89 10.19 1.41
CA ILE A 81 -22.67 9.47 1.02
C ILE A 81 -22.14 8.67 2.20
N ARG A 82 -22.08 9.25 3.40
CA ARG A 82 -21.59 8.52 4.60
C ARG A 82 -22.49 7.34 5.00
N ALA A 83 -23.79 7.43 4.76
CA ALA A 83 -24.77 6.43 5.19
C ALA A 83 -25.10 5.36 4.13
N ASN A 84 -24.93 5.67 2.84
CA ASN A 84 -25.49 4.88 1.74
C ASN A 84 -24.42 4.29 0.83
N SER A 85 -24.53 3.00 0.53
CA SER A 85 -23.64 2.28 -0.39
C SER A 85 -23.95 2.52 -1.88
N ARG A 86 -25.02 3.26 -2.21
CA ARG A 86 -25.41 3.53 -3.61
C ARG A 86 -24.39 4.35 -4.41
N TYR A 87 -23.51 5.10 -3.74
CA TYR A 87 -22.50 5.94 -4.40
C TYR A 87 -21.07 5.38 -4.23
N GLY A 88 -20.96 4.12 -3.84
CA GLY A 88 -19.72 3.38 -3.64
C GLY A 88 -19.90 2.32 -2.55
N SER A 89 -19.25 1.17 -2.71
CA SER A 89 -19.13 0.15 -1.68
C SER A 89 -18.66 0.77 -0.36
N SER A 90 -19.31 0.40 0.75
CA SER A 90 -18.85 0.83 2.06
C SER A 90 -17.43 0.27 2.30
N TYR A 91 -16.63 0.98 3.10
CA TYR A 91 -15.32 0.47 3.49
C TYR A 91 -15.38 -0.95 4.07
N LEU A 92 -16.49 -1.32 4.71
CA LEU A 92 -16.74 -2.66 5.23
C LEU A 92 -16.76 -3.73 4.13
N GLU A 93 -17.27 -3.41 2.95
CA GLU A 93 -17.21 -4.34 1.82
C GLU A 93 -15.78 -4.52 1.33
N PHE A 94 -14.99 -3.43 1.28
CA PHE A 94 -13.57 -3.52 0.96
C PHE A 94 -12.81 -4.34 1.99
N GLU A 95 -13.00 -4.09 3.29
CA GLU A 95 -12.41 -4.89 4.37
C GLU A 95 -12.80 -6.37 4.26
N HIS A 96 -14.09 -6.65 4.04
CA HIS A 96 -14.55 -8.03 3.88
C HIS A 96 -13.93 -8.75 2.67
N ARG A 97 -13.78 -8.05 1.54
CA ARG A 97 -13.12 -8.62 0.35
C ARG A 97 -11.62 -8.77 0.54
N LYS A 98 -10.98 -7.82 1.23
CA LYS A 98 -9.58 -7.90 1.63
C LYS A 98 -9.37 -9.16 2.46
N ASP A 99 -10.16 -9.34 3.52
CA ASP A 99 -10.05 -10.48 4.43
C ASP A 99 -10.32 -11.82 3.72
N GLN A 100 -11.16 -11.86 2.68
CA GLN A 100 -11.36 -13.05 1.84
C GLN A 100 -10.16 -13.39 0.95
N VAL A 101 -9.39 -12.38 0.56
CA VAL A 101 -8.21 -12.53 -0.31
C VAL A 101 -6.96 -12.81 0.52
N THR A 102 -6.83 -12.20 1.70
CA THR A 102 -5.69 -12.34 2.60
C THR A 102 -5.89 -13.43 3.65
N GLY A 103 -7.13 -13.87 3.88
CA GLY A 103 -7.50 -14.90 4.84
C GLY A 103 -7.78 -16.25 4.19
N ALA A 104 -7.13 -17.28 4.73
CA ALA A 104 -7.22 -18.70 4.39
C ALA A 104 -6.57 -19.14 3.07
N ASP A 105 -6.03 -20.36 3.13
CA ASP A 105 -5.33 -21.18 2.11
C ASP A 105 -6.26 -21.57 0.93
N LEU A 106 -7.13 -20.66 0.51
CA LEU A 106 -8.08 -20.86 -0.56
C LEU A 106 -7.34 -20.62 -1.87
N SER A 107 -7.41 -21.61 -2.77
CA SER A 107 -6.97 -21.45 -4.16
C SER A 107 -7.59 -20.17 -4.72
N MET A 108 -6.78 -19.13 -4.90
CA MET A 108 -7.23 -17.85 -5.41
C MET A 108 -7.91 -18.04 -6.75
N ASN A 109 -9.21 -17.77 -6.79
CA ASN A 109 -9.94 -17.67 -8.04
C ASN A 109 -9.75 -16.24 -8.57
N ASP A 110 -9.36 -16.08 -9.83
CA ASP A 110 -9.30 -14.79 -10.54
C ASP A 110 -10.56 -13.92 -10.29
N CYS A 111 -11.71 -14.55 -10.06
CA CYS A 111 -12.98 -13.90 -9.71
C CYS A 111 -12.96 -13.14 -8.36
N LEU A 112 -12.24 -13.63 -7.34
CA LEU A 112 -12.12 -12.97 -6.03
C LEU A 112 -11.25 -11.72 -6.12
N LEU A 113 -10.13 -11.81 -6.82
CA LEU A 113 -9.23 -10.67 -7.05
C LEU A 113 -9.93 -9.56 -7.83
N GLN A 114 -10.67 -9.91 -8.90
CA GLN A 114 -11.46 -8.94 -9.65
C GLN A 114 -12.51 -8.23 -8.80
N LYS A 115 -13.17 -8.95 -7.89
CA LYS A 115 -14.14 -8.35 -6.96
C LYS A 115 -13.46 -7.40 -5.97
N LEU A 116 -12.28 -7.76 -5.45
CA LEU A 116 -11.51 -6.87 -4.58
C LEU A 116 -11.09 -5.60 -5.31
N GLU A 117 -10.58 -5.72 -6.54
CA GLU A 117 -10.20 -4.58 -7.39
C GLU A 117 -11.38 -3.64 -7.64
N GLN A 118 -12.56 -4.20 -7.97
CA GLN A 118 -13.78 -3.42 -8.20
C GLN A 118 -14.23 -2.69 -6.93
N VAL A 119 -14.28 -3.39 -5.80
CA VAL A 119 -14.69 -2.78 -4.52
C VAL A 119 -13.69 -1.72 -4.05
N ALA A 120 -12.40 -1.90 -4.31
CA ALA A 120 -11.37 -0.89 -4.05
C ALA A 120 -11.61 0.38 -4.90
N GLU A 121 -11.97 0.24 -6.17
CA GLU A 121 -12.31 1.39 -7.01
C GLU A 121 -13.55 2.12 -6.49
N CYS A 122 -14.63 1.39 -6.25
CA CYS A 122 -15.87 1.95 -5.71
C CYS A 122 -15.60 2.74 -4.42
N TYR A 123 -14.75 2.23 -3.55
CA TYR A 123 -14.38 2.92 -2.32
C TYR A 123 -13.47 4.13 -2.54
N LEU A 124 -12.52 4.09 -3.49
CA LEU A 124 -11.76 5.28 -3.90
C LEU A 124 -12.70 6.40 -4.35
N ARG A 125 -13.68 6.09 -5.21
CA ARG A 125 -14.66 7.07 -5.69
C ARG A 125 -15.52 7.64 -4.57
N HIS A 126 -15.91 6.81 -3.60
CA HIS A 126 -16.59 7.27 -2.41
C HIS A 126 -15.75 8.32 -1.65
N LEU A 127 -14.44 8.10 -1.50
CA LEU A 127 -13.54 9.07 -0.88
C LEU A 127 -13.39 10.35 -1.72
N GLU A 128 -13.36 10.25 -3.05
CA GLU A 128 -13.36 11.41 -3.96
C GLU A 128 -14.64 12.25 -3.84
N LEU A 129 -15.81 11.63 -3.64
CA LEU A 129 -17.08 12.34 -3.43
C LEU A 129 -17.10 13.07 -2.09
N LEU A 130 -16.59 12.45 -1.01
CA LEU A 130 -16.45 13.12 0.29
C LEU A 130 -15.49 14.32 0.19
N GLN A 131 -14.40 14.18 -0.56
CA GLN A 131 -13.46 15.27 -0.85
C GLN A 131 -14.14 16.42 -1.60
N GLU A 132 -14.99 16.11 -2.58
CA GLU A 132 -15.75 17.13 -3.32
C GLU A 132 -16.74 17.88 -2.41
N CYS A 133 -17.42 17.19 -1.49
CA CYS A 133 -18.25 17.86 -0.48
C CYS A 133 -17.44 18.88 0.34
N GLN A 134 -16.22 18.52 0.73
CA GLN A 134 -15.34 19.42 1.50
C GLN A 134 -14.93 20.66 0.71
N GLN A 135 -14.61 20.49 -0.58
CA GLN A 135 -14.32 21.62 -1.48
C GLN A 135 -15.53 22.55 -1.60
N LYS A 136 -16.72 21.99 -1.81
CA LYS A 136 -17.96 22.77 -1.94
C LYS A 136 -18.38 23.45 -0.64
N TRP A 137 -18.15 22.84 0.52
CA TRP A 137 -18.36 23.50 1.81
C TRP A 137 -17.48 24.74 1.94
N ILE A 138 -16.20 24.66 1.55
CA ILE A 138 -15.29 25.80 1.58
C ILE A 138 -15.75 26.90 0.60
N GLU A 139 -16.23 26.54 -0.60
CA GLU A 139 -16.78 27.51 -1.56
C GLU A 139 -17.97 28.26 -0.99
N VAL A 140 -18.93 27.55 -0.40
CA VAL A 140 -20.10 28.18 0.25
C VAL A 140 -19.65 29.03 1.44
N TYR A 141 -18.77 28.48 2.28
CA TYR A 141 -18.23 29.16 3.46
C TYR A 141 -17.56 30.48 3.10
N GLU A 142 -16.75 30.51 2.04
CA GLU A 142 -16.08 31.70 1.52
C GLU A 142 -17.06 32.74 0.95
N SER A 143 -18.20 32.30 0.41
CA SER A 143 -19.19 33.17 -0.23
C SER A 143 -20.21 33.81 0.72
N GLU A 144 -20.41 33.25 1.91
CA GLU A 144 -21.38 33.77 2.90
C GLU A 144 -20.77 34.92 3.73
N GLU A 145 -21.61 35.81 4.26
CA GLU A 145 -21.15 36.95 5.07
C GLU A 145 -20.56 36.49 6.42
N GLU A 146 -19.71 37.33 7.02
CA GLU A 146 -19.07 37.03 8.30
C GLU A 146 -20.09 37.03 9.45
N ASN A 147 -20.11 35.94 10.20
CA ASN A 147 -20.87 35.81 11.43
C ASN A 147 -20.02 34.95 12.38
N GLU A 148 -19.48 35.55 13.44
CA GLU A 148 -18.42 34.94 14.26
C GLU A 148 -18.82 33.60 14.91
N GLU A 149 -20.09 33.44 15.31
CA GLU A 149 -20.60 32.20 15.91
C GLU A 149 -20.83 31.12 14.83
N TRP A 150 -21.41 31.53 13.70
CA TRP A 150 -21.59 30.68 12.53
C TRP A 150 -20.22 30.20 12.00
N ASP A 151 -19.28 31.11 11.82
CA ASP A 151 -17.96 30.85 11.27
C ASP A 151 -17.15 29.86 12.12
N ARG A 152 -17.18 30.00 13.46
CA ARG A 152 -16.54 29.04 14.38
C ARG A 152 -17.12 27.64 14.23
N ALA A 153 -18.44 27.52 14.25
CA ALA A 153 -19.11 26.22 14.17
C ALA A 153 -18.83 25.53 12.83
N HIS A 154 -18.89 26.28 11.72
CA HIS A 154 -18.68 25.76 10.37
C HIS A 154 -17.22 25.38 10.12
N TYR A 155 -16.27 26.20 10.59
CA TYR A 155 -14.85 25.88 10.56
C TYR A 155 -14.55 24.58 11.32
N SER A 156 -15.05 24.44 12.55
CA SER A 156 -14.84 23.22 13.35
C SER A 156 -15.41 21.99 12.65
N HIS A 157 -16.63 22.09 12.13
CA HIS A 157 -17.28 21.00 11.40
C HIS A 157 -16.46 20.55 10.18
N MET A 158 -16.01 21.49 9.34
CA MET A 158 -15.19 21.17 8.17
C MET A 158 -13.86 20.56 8.55
N LEU A 159 -13.19 21.09 9.58
CA LEU A 159 -11.91 20.56 10.03
C LEU A 159 -12.03 19.11 10.50
N ASP A 160 -13.07 18.80 11.28
CA ASP A 160 -13.34 17.43 11.74
C ASP A 160 -13.64 16.49 10.56
N ALA A 161 -14.41 16.96 9.57
CA ALA A 161 -14.70 16.19 8.36
C ALA A 161 -13.45 15.94 7.51
N ILE A 162 -12.58 16.95 7.35
CA ILE A 162 -11.30 16.83 6.62
C ILE A 162 -10.38 15.82 7.32
N GLN A 163 -10.25 15.89 8.64
CA GLN A 163 -9.46 14.95 9.42
C GLN A 163 -10.03 13.53 9.38
N PHE A 164 -11.35 13.38 9.41
CA PHE A 164 -12.02 12.10 9.24
C PHE A 164 -11.69 11.48 7.87
N LEU A 165 -11.79 12.27 6.80
CA LEU A 165 -11.46 11.81 5.45
C LEU A 165 -9.98 11.45 5.32
N GLN A 166 -9.08 12.26 5.90
CA GLN A 166 -7.64 11.99 5.92
C GLN A 166 -7.34 10.62 6.54
N LYS A 167 -7.93 10.31 7.70
CA LYS A 167 -7.79 8.99 8.36
C LYS A 167 -8.30 7.85 7.48
N LYS A 168 -9.39 8.06 6.75
CA LYS A 168 -9.96 7.06 5.83
C LYS A 168 -9.07 6.83 4.62
N ILE A 169 -8.50 7.88 4.04
CA ILE A 169 -7.52 7.80 2.93
C ILE A 169 -6.27 7.04 3.39
N ASP A 170 -5.73 7.39 4.55
CA ASP A 170 -4.51 6.77 5.07
C ASP A 170 -4.72 5.28 5.36
N LYS A 171 -5.85 4.92 5.98
CA LYS A 171 -6.21 3.51 6.22
C LYS A 171 -6.39 2.74 4.90
N PHE A 172 -7.08 3.33 3.94
CA PHE A 172 -7.28 2.70 2.62
C PHE A 172 -5.97 2.46 1.89
N SER A 173 -5.07 3.45 1.90
CA SER A 173 -3.74 3.34 1.31
C SER A 173 -2.93 2.22 1.97
N ALA A 174 -2.97 2.13 3.30
CA ALA A 174 -2.27 1.07 4.04
C ALA A 174 -2.83 -0.32 3.72
N ASP A 175 -4.14 -0.46 3.60
CA ASP A 175 -4.76 -1.74 3.25
C ASP A 175 -4.46 -2.18 1.81
N LEU A 176 -4.46 -1.24 0.85
CA LEU A 176 -4.04 -1.55 -0.52
C LEU A 176 -2.59 -2.02 -0.59
N ASP A 177 -1.72 -1.44 0.24
CA ASP A 177 -0.31 -1.82 0.37
C ASP A 177 -0.17 -3.22 0.98
N ALA A 178 -0.93 -3.52 2.04
CA ALA A 178 -0.97 -4.86 2.63
C ALA A 178 -1.44 -5.92 1.62
N CYS A 179 -2.47 -5.62 0.83
CA CYS A 179 -2.92 -6.50 -0.26
C CYS A 179 -1.83 -6.71 -1.32
N ALA A 180 -1.21 -5.64 -1.81
CA ALA A 180 -0.16 -5.74 -2.84
C ALA A 180 1.06 -6.54 -2.35
N SER A 181 1.43 -6.35 -1.08
CA SER A 181 2.50 -7.09 -0.42
C SER A 181 2.16 -8.57 -0.35
N TYR A 182 0.99 -8.92 0.19
CA TYR A 182 0.49 -10.30 0.26
C TYR A 182 0.48 -10.96 -1.12
N LEU A 183 -0.03 -10.30 -2.15
CA LEU A 183 -0.10 -10.84 -3.51
C LEU A 183 1.27 -11.12 -4.11
N SER A 184 2.26 -10.28 -3.80
CA SER A 184 3.63 -10.49 -4.28
C SER A 184 4.36 -11.61 -3.54
N GLU A 185 3.99 -11.86 -2.29
CA GLU A 185 4.62 -12.87 -1.43
C GLU A 185 3.85 -14.21 -1.41
N ARG A 186 2.68 -14.29 -2.05
CA ARG A 186 1.79 -15.47 -1.93
C ARG A 186 2.41 -16.79 -2.40
N GLU A 187 3.29 -16.71 -3.41
CA GLU A 187 3.97 -17.88 -4.00
C GLU A 187 5.18 -18.31 -3.16
N LEU A 188 5.56 -17.52 -2.17
CA LEU A 188 6.66 -17.88 -1.28
C LEU A 188 6.24 -19.04 -0.39
N ARG A 189 6.95 -20.16 -0.49
CA ARG A 189 6.71 -21.32 0.37
C ARG A 189 7.54 -21.18 1.65
N VAL A 190 6.97 -21.58 2.79
CA VAL A 190 7.75 -21.76 4.02
C VAL A 190 8.71 -22.94 3.83
N PRO A 191 10.04 -22.71 3.86
CA PRO A 191 11.01 -23.77 3.70
C PRO A 191 10.88 -24.78 4.83
N SER A 192 11.14 -26.05 4.54
CA SER A 192 11.17 -27.06 5.60
C SER A 192 12.45 -26.91 6.45
N PRO A 193 12.43 -27.26 7.75
CA PRO A 193 13.60 -27.11 8.61
C PRO A 193 14.88 -27.79 8.08
N ASN A 194 14.70 -28.88 7.33
CA ASN A 194 15.78 -29.69 6.76
C ASN A 194 16.12 -29.34 5.30
N GLU A 195 15.46 -28.34 4.72
CA GLU A 195 15.75 -27.90 3.35
C GLU A 195 17.15 -27.30 3.28
N ASP A 196 17.85 -27.42 2.16
CA ASP A 196 19.18 -26.82 2.00
C ASP A 196 19.08 -25.28 1.99
N LEU A 197 19.99 -24.57 2.66
CA LEU A 197 19.91 -23.10 2.82
C LEU A 197 20.20 -22.37 1.51
N GLU A 198 21.18 -22.84 0.74
CA GLU A 198 21.52 -22.30 -0.57
C GLU A 198 20.35 -22.47 -1.56
N ALA A 199 19.79 -23.67 -1.64
CA ALA A 199 18.62 -23.97 -2.47
C ALA A 199 17.38 -23.16 -2.04
N SER A 200 17.19 -22.97 -0.72
CA SER A 200 16.08 -22.17 -0.20
C SER A 200 16.20 -20.71 -0.64
N LEU A 201 17.38 -20.10 -0.51
CA LEU A 201 17.66 -18.71 -0.90
C LEU A 201 17.64 -18.51 -2.41
N ALA A 202 18.10 -19.48 -3.19
CA ALA A 202 17.99 -19.46 -4.65
C ALA A 202 16.51 -19.46 -5.09
N SER A 203 15.68 -20.32 -4.49
CA SER A 203 14.26 -20.41 -4.83
C SER A 203 13.44 -19.18 -4.39
N LEU A 204 13.94 -18.42 -3.39
CA LEU A 204 13.24 -17.28 -2.81
C LEU A 204 13.06 -16.16 -3.85
N ASN A 205 14.13 -15.79 -4.56
CA ASN A 205 14.08 -14.75 -5.58
C ASN A 205 13.18 -15.16 -6.75
N GLU A 206 13.31 -16.39 -7.24
CA GLU A 206 12.47 -16.90 -8.33
C GLU A 206 10.98 -16.87 -7.97
N LYS A 207 10.62 -17.35 -6.77
CA LYS A 207 9.22 -17.38 -6.31
C LYS A 207 8.68 -15.97 -6.03
N TYR A 208 9.50 -15.08 -5.50
CA TYR A 208 9.12 -13.68 -5.28
C TYR A 208 8.84 -12.97 -6.62
N GLN A 209 9.71 -13.16 -7.61
CA GLN A 209 9.52 -12.62 -8.96
C GLN A 209 8.31 -13.26 -9.65
N ALA A 210 8.10 -14.56 -9.51
CA ALA A 210 6.92 -15.25 -10.04
C ALA A 210 5.62 -14.71 -9.41
N GLY A 211 5.60 -14.52 -8.09
CA GLY A 211 4.52 -13.86 -7.38
C GLY A 211 4.25 -12.46 -7.94
N TYR A 212 5.29 -11.64 -8.07
CA TYR A 212 5.18 -10.30 -8.66
C TYR A 212 4.64 -10.30 -10.09
N GLN A 213 5.15 -11.18 -10.96
CA GLN A 213 4.73 -11.28 -12.36
C GLN A 213 3.30 -11.82 -12.50
N SER A 214 2.86 -12.67 -11.58
CA SER A 214 1.50 -13.23 -11.55
C SER A 214 0.43 -12.22 -11.12
N MET A 215 0.82 -11.08 -10.55
CA MET A 215 -0.10 -10.02 -10.17
C MET A 215 -0.70 -9.31 -11.39
N SER A 216 -1.95 -8.88 -11.26
CA SER A 216 -2.59 -8.00 -12.24
C SER A 216 -1.79 -6.69 -12.39
N SER A 217 -1.94 -6.02 -13.53
CA SER A 217 -1.24 -4.75 -13.75
C SER A 217 -1.67 -3.67 -12.74
N PHE A 218 -2.88 -3.77 -12.18
CA PHE A 218 -3.35 -2.94 -11.07
C PHE A 218 -2.46 -3.08 -9.82
N TRP A 219 -2.31 -4.29 -9.28
CA TRP A 219 -1.54 -4.53 -8.06
C TRP A 219 -0.05 -4.29 -8.24
N ARG A 220 0.50 -4.60 -9.41
CA ARG A 220 1.88 -4.21 -9.76
C ARG A 220 2.06 -2.70 -9.76
N TRP A 221 1.06 -1.94 -10.23
CA TRP A 221 1.14 -0.48 -10.24
C TRP A 221 0.96 0.12 -8.85
N ILE A 222 0.04 -0.41 -8.02
CA ILE A 222 -0.07 -0.07 -6.59
C ILE A 222 1.28 -0.24 -5.89
N LYS A 223 1.93 -1.39 -6.09
CA LYS A 223 3.29 -1.65 -5.60
C LYS A 223 4.30 -0.67 -6.20
N TRP A 224 4.21 -0.36 -7.49
CA TRP A 224 5.14 0.54 -8.19
C TRP A 224 5.05 2.03 -7.79
N ILE A 225 3.87 2.57 -7.45
CA ILE A 225 3.78 3.95 -6.92
C ILE A 225 4.60 4.08 -5.65
N LYS A 226 4.47 3.09 -4.76
CA LYS A 226 5.31 2.99 -3.58
C LYS A 226 6.77 2.80 -3.98
N GLN A 227 7.08 2.02 -5.02
CA GLN A 227 8.46 1.90 -5.55
C GLN A 227 9.08 3.22 -6.03
N LYS A 228 8.28 4.23 -6.43
CA LYS A 228 8.80 5.57 -6.72
C LYS A 228 9.19 6.38 -5.48
N PHE A 229 8.70 6.00 -4.30
CA PHE A 229 9.08 6.59 -3.01
C PHE A 229 10.03 5.68 -2.21
N GLN A 230 10.05 4.37 -2.46
CA GLN A 230 10.88 3.34 -1.84
C GLN A 230 11.19 2.26 -2.88
N ARG A 231 12.27 2.40 -3.65
CA ARG A 231 12.70 1.39 -4.65
C ARG A 231 12.87 0.04 -3.96
N SER A 232 11.87 -0.85 -4.13
CA SER A 232 11.84 -2.29 -3.81
C SER A 232 12.92 -2.79 -2.85
N GLU A 233 12.97 -2.26 -1.63
CA GLU A 233 13.96 -2.69 -0.63
C GLU A 233 13.93 -4.20 -0.47
N ARG A 234 12.73 -4.81 -0.48
CA ARG A 234 12.56 -6.27 -0.44
C ARG A 234 13.13 -7.00 -1.64
N ASP A 235 12.88 -6.55 -2.86
CA ASP A 235 13.45 -7.19 -4.05
C ASP A 235 14.98 -7.09 -4.03
N LEU A 236 15.54 -5.96 -3.57
CA LEU A 236 16.98 -5.75 -3.46
C LEU A 236 17.60 -6.57 -2.32
N GLU A 237 16.92 -6.69 -1.18
CA GLU A 237 17.32 -7.55 -0.06
C GLU A 237 17.31 -9.04 -0.46
N ILE A 238 16.28 -9.48 -1.17
CA ILE A 238 16.20 -10.85 -1.70
C ILE A 238 17.30 -11.08 -2.74
N GLN A 239 17.52 -10.13 -3.66
CA GLN A 239 18.62 -10.21 -4.64
C GLN A 239 19.99 -10.26 -3.95
N PHE A 240 20.18 -9.47 -2.89
CA PHE A 240 21.39 -9.51 -2.08
C PHE A 240 21.59 -10.90 -1.46
N LEU A 241 20.57 -11.47 -0.80
CA LEU A 241 20.64 -12.81 -0.21
C LEU A 241 20.95 -13.88 -1.26
N THR A 242 20.31 -13.83 -2.42
CA THR A 242 20.56 -14.78 -3.51
C THR A 242 21.97 -14.63 -4.09
N THR A 243 22.45 -13.40 -4.30
CA THR A 243 23.79 -13.13 -4.84
C THR A 243 24.87 -13.57 -3.87
N LEU A 244 24.72 -13.22 -2.59
CA LEU A 244 25.63 -13.63 -1.53
C LEU A 244 25.69 -15.17 -1.43
N SER A 245 24.52 -15.83 -1.42
CA SER A 245 24.46 -17.29 -1.32
C SER A 245 25.11 -18.03 -2.49
N ALA A 246 25.09 -17.44 -3.69
CA ALA A 246 25.66 -18.01 -4.91
C ALA A 246 27.13 -17.66 -5.12
N THR A 247 27.71 -16.80 -4.26
CA THR A 247 29.11 -16.39 -4.35
C THR A 247 30.01 -17.54 -3.88
N GLU A 248 31.05 -17.84 -4.66
CA GLU A 248 32.02 -18.89 -4.33
C GLU A 248 32.64 -18.67 -2.95
N GLY A 249 32.70 -19.73 -2.14
CA GLY A 249 33.20 -19.64 -0.75
C GLY A 249 32.14 -19.25 0.28
N CYS A 250 30.89 -18.98 -0.11
CA CYS A 250 29.82 -18.70 0.85
C CYS A 250 29.47 -19.95 1.67
N THR A 251 29.74 -19.90 2.97
CA THR A 251 29.38 -20.95 3.93
C THR A 251 27.96 -20.76 4.46
N ASP A 252 27.41 -21.80 5.10
CA ASP A 252 26.09 -21.69 5.74
C ASP A 252 26.09 -20.73 6.94
N SER A 253 27.22 -20.55 7.64
CA SER A 253 27.34 -19.54 8.71
C SER A 253 27.14 -18.12 8.17
N ILE A 254 27.75 -17.82 7.02
CA ILE A 254 27.60 -16.52 6.32
C ILE A 254 26.16 -16.35 5.84
N ARG A 255 25.56 -17.39 5.25
CA ARG A 255 24.15 -17.34 4.79
C ARG A 255 23.17 -17.08 5.94
N VAL A 256 23.34 -17.77 7.07
CA VAL A 256 22.48 -17.57 8.26
C VAL A 256 22.62 -16.14 8.78
N ARG A 257 23.83 -15.60 8.90
CA ARG A 257 24.05 -14.21 9.34
C ARG A 257 23.42 -13.19 8.39
N ALA A 258 23.51 -13.42 7.08
CA ALA A 258 22.87 -12.55 6.10
C ALA A 258 21.33 -12.62 6.19
N VAL A 259 20.77 -13.82 6.37
CA VAL A 259 19.34 -14.03 6.59
C VAL A 259 18.86 -13.31 7.85
N GLU A 260 19.58 -13.45 8.96
CA GLU A 260 19.28 -12.76 10.22
C GLU A 260 19.32 -11.24 10.08
N LEU A 261 20.31 -10.71 9.35
CA LEU A 261 20.44 -9.28 9.09
C LEU A 261 19.20 -8.73 8.38
N VAL A 262 18.79 -9.37 7.29
CA VAL A 262 17.58 -8.98 6.55
C VAL A 262 16.36 -9.17 7.44
N HIS A 263 16.17 -10.34 8.06
CA HIS A 263 15.04 -10.61 8.96
C HIS A 263 14.87 -9.54 10.04
N ASN A 264 15.94 -9.18 10.74
CA ASN A 264 15.90 -8.19 11.81
C ASN A 264 15.53 -6.79 11.27
N LYS A 265 16.07 -6.40 10.11
CA LYS A 265 15.63 -5.15 9.44
C LYS A 265 14.14 -5.17 9.15
N ILE A 266 13.62 -6.23 8.52
CA ILE A 266 12.19 -6.36 8.22
C ILE A 266 11.35 -6.28 9.50
N ARG A 267 11.78 -6.96 10.57
CA ARG A 267 11.08 -7.00 11.85
C ARG A 267 10.98 -5.63 12.51
N ASP A 268 12.05 -4.84 12.44
CA ASP A 268 12.15 -3.56 13.14
C ASP A 268 11.46 -2.41 12.36
N GLU A 269 11.02 -2.66 11.12
CA GLU A 269 10.20 -1.74 10.34
C GLU A 269 8.71 -1.73 10.77
N PHE A 270 8.06 -0.55 10.72
CA PHE A 270 6.67 -0.34 11.12
C PHE A 270 5.65 -1.20 10.34
N PHE A 271 6.02 -1.71 9.16
CA PHE A 271 5.22 -2.59 8.30
C PHE A 271 5.69 -4.06 8.33
N GLY A 272 6.60 -4.44 9.22
CA GLY A 272 7.13 -5.80 9.34
C GLY A 272 6.11 -6.83 9.86
N SER A 273 5.02 -6.38 10.47
CA SER A 273 3.94 -7.25 10.97
C SER A 273 3.03 -7.72 9.82
N GLY A 274 3.29 -8.93 9.33
CA GLY A 274 2.48 -9.59 8.29
C GLY A 274 3.20 -9.86 6.97
N SER A 275 4.50 -9.58 6.88
CA SER A 275 5.31 -10.02 5.73
C SER A 275 5.57 -11.53 5.84
N ARG A 276 5.13 -12.29 4.83
CA ARG A 276 5.43 -13.72 4.69
C ARG A 276 6.90 -13.94 4.37
N LEU A 277 7.58 -12.99 3.73
CA LEU A 277 9.03 -13.01 3.59
C LEU A 277 9.71 -12.99 4.96
N LYS A 278 9.26 -12.14 5.89
CA LYS A 278 9.77 -12.13 7.26
C LYS A 278 9.62 -13.51 7.92
N ASP A 279 8.43 -14.10 7.85
CA ASP A 279 8.16 -15.41 8.47
C ASP A 279 9.03 -16.51 7.86
N ILE A 280 9.32 -16.45 6.55
CA ILE A 280 10.24 -17.36 5.89
C ILE A 280 11.67 -17.16 6.37
N LEU A 281 12.13 -15.91 6.45
CA LEU A 281 13.46 -15.59 6.94
C LEU A 281 13.62 -15.95 8.42
N ASP A 282 12.56 -15.85 9.23
CA ASP A 282 12.53 -16.31 10.62
C ASP A 282 12.79 -17.82 10.70
N VAL A 283 12.08 -18.63 9.90
CA VAL A 283 12.31 -20.08 9.81
C VAL A 283 13.72 -20.42 9.33
N LEU A 284 14.25 -19.66 8.37
CA LEU A 284 15.61 -19.87 7.88
C LEU A 284 16.68 -19.46 8.91
N ALA A 285 16.41 -18.42 9.70
CA ALA A 285 17.30 -17.97 10.78
C ALA A 285 17.43 -19.02 11.90
N LEU A 286 16.39 -19.82 12.17
CA LEU A 286 16.44 -20.91 13.14
C LEU A 286 17.51 -21.98 12.83
N LYS A 287 18.02 -22.05 11.59
CA LYS A 287 19.14 -22.95 11.25
C LYS A 287 20.45 -22.57 11.93
N ARG A 288 20.54 -21.41 12.58
CA ARG A 288 21.67 -21.08 13.45
C ARG A 288 21.94 -22.16 14.50
N GLU A 289 20.91 -22.87 14.98
CA GLU A 289 21.05 -23.93 15.96
C GLU A 289 21.72 -25.21 15.41
N SER A 290 21.74 -25.39 14.08
CA SER A 290 22.25 -26.58 13.41
C SER A 290 23.50 -26.34 12.54
N VAL A 291 23.94 -25.10 12.41
CA VAL A 291 25.12 -24.69 11.63
C VAL A 291 26.28 -24.35 12.55
N GLU A 292 27.48 -24.83 12.22
CA GLU A 292 28.70 -24.40 12.91
C GLU A 292 29.01 -22.94 12.55
N MET A 293 28.88 -22.05 13.53
CA MET A 293 29.06 -20.61 13.31
C MET A 293 30.54 -20.24 13.34
N GLY A 294 31.02 -19.60 12.26
CA GLY A 294 32.33 -18.97 12.20
C GLY A 294 32.39 -17.64 12.96
N ASP A 295 33.50 -16.92 12.77
CA ASP A 295 33.84 -15.68 13.46
C ASP A 295 32.77 -14.59 13.34
N GLU A 296 32.69 -13.68 14.32
CA GLU A 296 31.68 -12.60 14.35
C GLU A 296 31.72 -11.68 13.12
N ASP A 297 32.90 -11.45 12.56
CA ASP A 297 33.13 -10.61 11.38
C ASP A 297 33.19 -11.39 10.06
N GLU A 298 32.82 -12.67 10.05
CA GLU A 298 32.90 -13.52 8.85
C GLU A 298 32.02 -12.96 7.72
N LEU A 299 30.81 -12.47 8.03
CA LEU A 299 29.93 -11.85 7.03
C LEU A 299 30.50 -10.55 6.45
N SER A 300 31.07 -9.68 7.30
CA SER A 300 31.63 -8.39 6.85
C SER A 300 32.89 -8.59 6.01
N SER A 301 33.73 -9.54 6.42
CA SER A 301 34.93 -9.95 5.70
C SER A 301 34.57 -10.51 4.32
N PHE A 302 33.60 -11.42 4.26
CA PHE A 302 33.14 -12.03 3.01
C PHE A 302 32.55 -11.00 2.03
N ILE A 303 31.68 -10.09 2.51
CA ILE A 303 31.11 -9.02 1.68
C ILE A 303 32.21 -8.13 1.09
N THR A 304 33.24 -7.83 1.88
CA THR A 304 34.37 -6.98 1.46
C THR A 304 35.28 -7.70 0.46
N GLU A 305 35.64 -8.95 0.74
CA GLU A 305 36.50 -9.78 -0.11
C GLU A 305 35.90 -9.96 -1.51
N HIS A 306 34.59 -10.20 -1.58
CA HIS A 306 33.87 -10.43 -2.83
C HIS A 306 33.23 -9.17 -3.43
N ALA A 307 33.46 -7.99 -2.83
CA ALA A 307 32.91 -6.70 -3.27
C ALA A 307 31.38 -6.74 -3.51
N LEU A 308 30.63 -7.41 -2.62
CA LEU A 308 29.19 -7.53 -2.73
C LEU A 308 28.49 -6.22 -2.37
N GLU A 309 27.65 -5.70 -3.27
CA GLU A 309 26.88 -4.49 -3.03
C GLU A 309 25.67 -4.76 -2.13
N MET A 310 25.71 -4.24 -0.91
CA MET A 310 24.56 -4.24 -0.01
C MET A 310 23.60 -3.10 -0.38
N PRO A 311 22.27 -3.34 -0.39
CA PRO A 311 21.28 -2.27 -0.59
C PRO A 311 21.46 -1.15 0.43
N ALA A 312 21.35 0.12 0.01
CA ALA A 312 21.72 1.28 0.83
C ALA A 312 21.05 1.31 2.21
N GLU A 313 19.76 0.95 2.30
CA GLU A 313 19.03 0.92 3.57
C GLU A 313 19.41 -0.29 4.44
N LEU A 314 19.75 -1.43 3.83
CA LEU A 314 20.28 -2.60 4.54
C LEU A 314 21.68 -2.31 5.09
N ALA A 315 22.52 -1.61 4.31
CA ALA A 315 23.83 -1.15 4.73
C ALA A 315 23.74 -0.17 5.90
N ALA A 316 22.84 0.83 5.80
CA ALA A 316 22.60 1.77 6.88
C ALA A 316 22.14 1.06 8.17
N TYR A 317 21.22 0.10 8.06
CA TYR A 317 20.78 -0.72 9.18
C TYR A 317 21.93 -1.56 9.77
N TYR A 318 22.73 -2.20 8.92
CA TYR A 318 23.87 -3.00 9.36
C TYR A 318 24.89 -2.20 10.18
N GLU A 319 25.18 -0.96 9.77
CA GLU A 319 26.07 -0.06 10.53
C GLU A 319 25.51 0.32 11.91
N THR A 320 24.19 0.34 12.09
CA THR A 320 23.60 0.56 13.43
C THR A 320 23.68 -0.66 14.34
N MET A 321 23.85 -1.85 13.75
CA MET A 321 23.89 -3.15 14.44
C MET A 321 25.31 -3.62 14.72
N LYS A 322 26.32 -3.11 13.99
CA LYS A 322 27.72 -3.31 14.36
C LYS A 322 27.93 -2.74 15.77
N PRO A 323 28.55 -3.48 16.70
CA PRO A 323 29.08 -2.87 17.91
C PRO A 323 29.96 -1.72 17.42
N GLN A 324 29.68 -0.48 17.83
CA GLN A 324 30.63 0.60 17.60
C GLN A 324 31.93 0.14 18.25
N ALA A 325 32.90 -0.25 17.42
CA ALA A 325 34.26 -0.46 17.86
C ALA A 325 34.70 0.90 18.41
N MET A 326 34.55 1.06 19.73
CA MET A 326 35.04 2.22 20.43
C MET A 326 36.54 2.25 20.19
N VAL A 327 36.94 3.27 19.42
CA VAL A 327 38.31 3.76 19.32
C VAL A 327 38.88 3.82 20.74
N ILE A 328 39.91 3.01 20.99
CA ILE A 328 40.82 3.19 22.13
C ILE A 328 41.93 4.13 21.68
#